data_AF-A0A7S2M620-F1
#
_entry.id   AF-A0A7S2M620-F1
#
_cell.length_a   1.000
_cell.length_b   1.000
_cell.length_c   1.000
_cell.angle_alpha   90.00
_cell.angle_beta   90.00
_cell.angle_gamma   90.00
#
_symmetry.space_group_name_H-M   'P 1'
#
loop_
_entity.id
_entity.type
_entity.pdbx_description
1 polymer ?
#
loop_
_entity_poly.entity_id
_entity_poly.type
_entity_poly.pdbx_seq_one_letter_code
_entity_poly.pdbx_strand_id
1 'polypeptide(L)'
;ADEYKDSGNAFMKNKQFEEALDQYNLAIDTSADGPNSHIYYFNRAAAYRYLKQYSEAADDCLSSLELNDSYDKARTLLVKIRDDEKKRLAEDKEAERREAEDIIRQADEYK
;
A
#
# COMPACT_ATOMS: atom_id res chain seq x y z
N ALA A 1 -8.22 -10.57 -17.70
CA ALA A 1 -7.17 -9.73 -17.09
C ALA A 1 -7.41 -8.23 -17.27
N ASP A 2 -7.35 -7.67 -18.48
CA ASP A 2 -7.46 -6.21 -18.67
C ASP A 2 -8.83 -5.63 -18.25
N GLU A 3 -9.92 -6.35 -18.47
CA GLU A 3 -11.25 -5.94 -18.00
C GLU A 3 -11.31 -5.83 -16.47
N TYR A 4 -10.69 -6.77 -15.75
CA TYR A 4 -10.59 -6.71 -14.29
C TYR A 4 -9.72 -5.53 -13.85
N LYS A 5 -8.60 -5.25 -14.52
CA LYS A 5 -7.82 -4.03 -14.27
C LYS A 5 -8.66 -2.77 -14.47
N ASP A 6 -9.46 -2.69 -15.54
CA ASP A 6 -10.28 -1.51 -15.82
C ASP A 6 -11.42 -1.34 -14.81
N SER A 7 -12.01 -2.46 -14.36
CA SER A 7 -12.96 -2.50 -13.22
C SER A 7 -12.31 -1.99 -11.94
N GLY A 8 -11.11 -2.48 -11.60
CA GLY A 8 -10.35 -2.01 -10.44
C GLY A 8 -10.04 -0.51 -10.51
N ASN A 9 -9.70 -0.01 -11.70
CA ASN A 9 -9.48 1.42 -11.93
C ASN A 9 -10.75 2.26 -11.69
N ALA A 10 -11.94 1.72 -11.99
CA ALA A 10 -13.21 2.38 -11.70
C ALA A 10 -13.46 2.46 -10.18
N PHE A 11 -13.23 1.36 -9.46
CA PHE A 11 -13.31 1.35 -8.00
C PHE A 11 -12.32 2.31 -7.33
N MET A 12 -11.07 2.39 -7.84
CA MET A 12 -10.09 3.38 -7.39
C MET A 12 -10.57 4.82 -7.52
N LYS A 13 -11.20 5.17 -8.66
CA LYS A 13 -11.78 6.51 -8.87
C LYS A 13 -12.89 6.82 -7.87
N ASN A 14 -13.65 5.81 -7.47
CA ASN A 14 -14.72 5.91 -6.47
C ASN A 14 -14.21 5.80 -5.02
N LYS A 15 -12.89 5.66 -4.81
CA LYS A 15 -12.25 5.44 -3.50
C LYS A 15 -12.70 4.16 -2.80
N GLN A 16 -13.14 3.18 -3.57
CA GLN A 16 -13.51 1.83 -3.12
C GLN A 16 -12.28 0.93 -3.25
N PHE A 17 -11.35 1.04 -2.29
CA PHE A 17 -10.01 0.46 -2.45
C PHE A 17 -10.00 -1.07 -2.25
N GLU A 18 -10.82 -1.60 -1.35
CA GLU A 18 -10.96 -3.04 -1.12
C GLU A 18 -11.52 -3.73 -2.38
N GLU A 19 -12.59 -3.18 -2.96
CA GLU A 19 -13.16 -3.72 -4.19
C GLU A 19 -12.19 -3.59 -5.38
N ALA A 20 -11.35 -2.53 -5.39
CA ALA A 20 -10.29 -2.42 -6.36
C ALA A 20 -9.24 -3.54 -6.22
N LEU A 21 -8.86 -3.90 -4.98
CA LEU A 21 -7.94 -5.01 -4.73
C LEU A 21 -8.50 -6.32 -5.27
N ASP A 22 -9.78 -6.62 -5.03
CA ASP A 22 -10.42 -7.84 -5.55
C ASP A 22 -10.31 -7.92 -7.07
N GLN A 23 -10.58 -6.82 -7.76
CA GLN A 23 -10.47 -6.79 -9.21
C GLN A 23 -9.01 -6.94 -9.70
N TYR A 24 -8.04 -6.31 -9.03
CA TYR A 24 -6.64 -6.48 -9.42
C TYR A 24 -6.12 -7.88 -9.11
N ASN A 25 -6.58 -8.52 -8.04
CA ASN A 25 -6.30 -9.93 -7.75
C ASN A 25 -6.79 -10.82 -8.90
N LEU A 26 -8.03 -10.63 -9.36
CA LEU A 26 -8.55 -11.35 -10.53
C LEU A 26 -7.76 -11.05 -11.81
N ALA A 27 -7.26 -9.82 -12.00
CA ALA A 27 -6.41 -9.49 -13.13
C ALA A 27 -5.08 -10.27 -13.10
N ILE A 28 -4.46 -10.37 -11.92
CA ILE A 28 -3.20 -11.10 -11.68
C ILE A 28 -3.42 -12.60 -11.82
N ASP A 29 -4.43 -13.17 -11.16
CA ASP A 29 -4.73 -14.60 -11.19
C ASP A 29 -5.00 -15.09 -12.62
N THR A 30 -5.60 -14.24 -13.46
CA THR A 30 -5.88 -14.58 -14.87
C THR A 30 -4.72 -14.29 -15.82
N SER A 31 -3.70 -13.52 -15.42
CA SER A 31 -2.58 -13.13 -16.29
C SER A 31 -1.36 -12.60 -15.53
N ALA A 32 -0.82 -13.41 -14.62
CA ALA A 32 0.32 -13.04 -13.78
C ALA A 32 1.60 -12.76 -14.57
N ASP A 33 1.83 -13.49 -15.67
CA ASP A 33 3.02 -13.35 -16.52
C ASP A 33 2.72 -12.69 -17.88
N GLY A 34 1.55 -12.07 -18.03
CA GLY A 34 1.15 -11.40 -19.26
C GLY A 34 1.95 -10.12 -19.52
N PRO A 35 1.90 -9.55 -20.74
CA PRO A 35 2.66 -8.33 -21.08
C PRO A 35 2.27 -7.11 -20.22
N ASN A 36 1.04 -7.09 -19.70
CA ASN A 36 0.52 -6.02 -18.84
C ASN A 36 0.56 -6.35 -17.34
N SER A 37 1.13 -7.50 -16.95
CA SER A 37 1.19 -7.95 -15.56
C SER A 37 1.76 -6.91 -14.60
N HIS A 38 2.87 -6.27 -14.98
CA HIS A 38 3.50 -5.19 -14.22
C HIS A 38 2.51 -4.05 -13.87
N ILE A 39 1.55 -3.74 -14.75
CA ILE A 39 0.53 -2.72 -14.52
C ILE A 39 -0.47 -3.20 -13.46
N TYR A 40 -0.82 -4.49 -13.43
CA TYR A 40 -1.76 -5.05 -12.45
C TYR A 40 -1.17 -4.98 -11.04
N TYR A 41 0.08 -5.40 -10.86
CA TYR A 41 0.81 -5.27 -9.60
C TYR A 41 0.94 -3.80 -9.19
N PHE A 42 1.32 -2.89 -10.09
CA PHE A 42 1.40 -1.46 -9.79
C PHE A 42 0.05 -0.86 -9.33
N ASN A 43 -1.04 -1.22 -9.99
CA ASN A 43 -2.36 -0.71 -9.64
C ASN A 43 -2.84 -1.26 -8.28
N ARG A 44 -2.53 -2.52 -7.98
CA ARG A 44 -2.80 -3.13 -6.67
C ARG A 44 -1.96 -2.49 -5.57
N ALA A 45 -0.68 -2.21 -5.82
CA ALA A 45 0.17 -1.42 -4.91
C ALA A 45 -0.44 -0.06 -4.57
N ALA A 46 -1.02 0.63 -5.57
CA ALA A 46 -1.66 1.91 -5.35
C ALA A 46 -2.88 1.78 -4.42
N ALA A 47 -3.69 0.74 -4.58
CA ALA A 47 -4.83 0.45 -3.70
C ALA A 47 -4.37 0.13 -2.27
N TYR A 48 -3.39 -0.76 -2.09
CA TYR A 48 -2.81 -1.07 -0.77
C TYR A 48 -2.27 0.17 -0.06
N ARG A 49 -1.59 1.06 -0.78
CA ARG A 49 -1.09 2.33 -0.21
C ARG A 49 -2.23 3.19 0.33
N TYR A 50 -3.37 3.28 -0.36
CA TYR A 50 -4.53 4.04 0.14
C TYR A 50 -5.16 3.41 1.39
N LEU A 51 -5.11 2.09 1.51
CA LEU A 51 -5.51 1.34 2.70
C LEU A 51 -4.47 1.38 3.83
N LYS A 52 -3.35 2.10 3.64
CA LYS A 52 -2.20 2.16 4.56
C LYS A 52 -1.55 0.79 4.83
N GLN A 53 -1.73 -0.15 3.92
CA GLN A 53 -1.07 -1.46 3.89
C GLN A 53 0.26 -1.31 3.15
N TYR A 54 1.22 -0.65 3.79
CA TYR A 54 2.44 -0.19 3.12
C TYR A 54 3.41 -1.32 2.77
N SER A 55 3.43 -2.41 3.53
CA SER A 55 4.30 -3.56 3.24
C SER A 55 3.88 -4.22 1.94
N GLU A 56 2.59 -4.56 1.83
CA GLU A 56 1.98 -5.18 0.67
C GLU A 56 2.07 -4.27 -0.56
N ALA A 57 1.90 -2.96 -0.36
CA ALA A 57 2.09 -1.99 -1.43
C ALA A 57 3.54 -1.96 -1.95
N ALA A 58 4.52 -2.03 -1.05
CA ALA A 58 5.93 -2.02 -1.43
C ALA A 58 6.31 -3.30 -2.19
N ASP A 59 5.84 -4.46 -1.73
CA ASP A 59 6.08 -5.75 -2.37
C ASP A 59 5.51 -5.77 -3.80
N ASP A 60 4.28 -5.30 -4.00
CA ASP A 60 3.68 -5.21 -5.34
C ASP A 60 4.42 -4.21 -6.25
N CYS A 61 4.94 -3.11 -5.72
CA CYS A 61 5.80 -2.21 -6.49
C CYS A 61 7.11 -2.90 -6.92
N LEU A 62 7.69 -3.75 -6.07
CA LEU A 62 8.87 -4.53 -6.41
C LEU A 62 8.55 -5.58 -7.48
N SER A 63 7.47 -6.34 -7.33
CA SER A 63 7.02 -7.30 -8.36
C SER A 63 6.75 -6.62 -9.70
N SER A 64 6.14 -5.43 -9.70
CA SER A 64 5.98 -4.64 -10.93
C SER A 64 7.32 -4.28 -11.59
N LEU A 65 8.35 -3.96 -10.80
CA LEU A 65 9.68 -3.59 -11.29
C LEU A 65 10.52 -4.82 -11.71
N GLU A 66 10.27 -5.98 -11.13
CA GLU A 66 10.85 -7.26 -11.58
C GLU A 66 10.36 -7.63 -12.98
N LEU A 67 9.07 -7.38 -13.26
CA LEU A 67 8.44 -7.63 -14.55
C LEU A 67 8.78 -6.56 -15.59
N ASN A 68 8.92 -5.29 -15.16
CA ASN A 68 9.31 -4.18 -16.02
C ASN A 68 10.15 -3.17 -15.23
N ASP A 69 11.47 -3.30 -15.33
CA ASP A 69 12.46 -2.48 -14.62
C ASP A 69 12.40 -0.99 -14.99
N SER A 70 11.87 -0.69 -16.18
CA SER A 70 11.76 0.64 -16.78
C SER A 70 10.44 1.31 -16.41
N TYR A 71 9.63 0.70 -15.55
CA TYR A 71 8.35 1.25 -15.14
C TYR A 71 8.51 2.31 -14.02
N ASP A 72 8.92 3.51 -14.40
CA ASP A 72 9.23 4.62 -13.49
C ASP A 72 8.11 5.01 -12.53
N LYS A 73 6.84 4.74 -12.91
CA LYS A 73 5.69 4.97 -12.04
C LYS A 73 5.74 4.09 -10.80
N ALA A 74 6.10 2.81 -10.92
CA ALA A 74 6.27 1.91 -9.78
C ALA A 74 7.44 2.34 -8.89
N ARG A 75 8.58 2.73 -9.48
CA ARG A 75 9.73 3.25 -8.73
C ARG A 75 9.36 4.50 -7.91
N THR A 76 8.65 5.43 -8.53
CA THR A 76 8.17 6.65 -7.86
C THR A 76 7.18 6.34 -6.74
N LEU A 77 6.27 5.39 -6.97
CA LEU A 77 5.29 4.98 -5.97
C LEU A 77 5.96 4.28 -4.77
N LEU A 78 6.94 3.41 -5.01
CA LEU A 78 7.70 2.73 -3.96
C LEU A 78 8.37 3.72 -3.00
N VAL A 79 8.97 4.79 -3.52
CA VAL A 79 9.56 5.85 -2.69
C VAL A 79 8.50 6.49 -1.79
N LYS A 80 7.33 6.83 -2.36
CA LYS A 80 6.22 7.41 -1.59
C LYS A 80 5.69 6.46 -0.51
N ILE A 81 5.55 5.17 -0.82
CA ILE A 81 5.12 4.15 0.14
C ILE A 81 6.07 4.08 1.32
N ARG A 82 7.39 4.06 1.06
CA ARG A 82 8.42 4.01 2.11
C ARG A 82 8.40 5.27 2.99
N ASP A 83 8.18 6.43 2.39
CA ASP A 83 8.04 7.69 3.13
C ASP A 83 6.79 7.68 4.02
N ASP A 84 5.65 7.21 3.49
CA ASP A 84 4.38 7.09 4.23
C ASP A 84 4.50 6.09 5.38
N GLU A 85 5.16 4.94 5.16
CA GLU A 85 5.43 3.93 6.18
C GLU A 85 6.32 4.47 7.29
N LYS A 86 7.42 5.13 6.95
CA LYS A 86 8.31 5.75 7.92
C LYS A 86 7.58 6.79 8.77
N LYS A 87 6.70 7.58 8.15
CA LYS A 87 5.88 8.54 8.86
C LYS A 87 4.92 7.86 9.83
N ARG A 88 4.20 6.81 9.40
CA ARG A 88 3.31 6.04 10.28
C ARG A 88 4.07 5.48 11.49
N LEU A 89 5.23 4.86 11.25
CA LEU A 89 6.05 4.30 12.34
C LEU A 89 6.51 5.38 13.34
N ALA A 90 6.79 6.60 12.88
CA ALA A 90 7.13 7.70 13.77
C ALA A 90 5.93 8.16 14.61
N GLU A 91 4.75 8.25 14.01
CA GLU A 91 3.49 8.59 14.69
C GLU A 91 3.12 7.55 15.75
N ASP A 92 3.21 6.26 15.42
CA ASP A 92 2.94 5.15 16.35
C ASP A 92 3.88 5.21 17.56
N LYS A 93 5.17 5.42 17.32
CA LYS A 93 6.19 5.52 18.38
C LYS A 93 6.00 6.74 19.27
N GLU A 94 5.51 7.84 18.70
CA GLU A 94 5.15 9.03 19.48
C GLU A 94 3.91 8.78 20.34
N ALA A 95 2.90 8.07 19.81
CA ALA A 95 1.71 7.70 20.56
C ALA A 95 2.05 6.81 21.77
N GLU A 96 2.88 5.78 21.57
CA GLU A 96 3.37 4.92 22.66
C GLU A 96 4.13 5.71 23.72
N ARG A 97 4.99 6.65 23.30
CA ARG A 97 5.72 7.53 24.22
C ARG A 97 4.77 8.37 25.08
N ARG A 98 3.74 8.96 24.47
CA ARG A 98 2.74 9.77 25.18
C ARG A 98 1.94 8.94 26.19
N GLU A 99 1.51 7.74 25.80
CA GLU A 99 0.82 6.82 26.70
C GLU A 99 1.70 6.44 27.89
N ALA A 100 2.99 6.13 27.67
CA ALA A 100 3.93 5.84 28.74
C ALA A 100 4.13 7.03 29.69
N GLU A 101 4.21 8.26 29.16
CA GLU A 101 4.31 9.49 29.97
C GLU A 101 3.06 9.72 30.82
N ASP A 102 1.87 9.47 30.26
CA ASP A 102 0.60 9.60 31.00
C ASP A 102 0.50 8.57 32.13
N ILE A 103 0.93 7.33 31.90
CA ILE A 103 0.99 6.28 32.94
C ILE A 103 1.92 6.69 34.09
N ILE A 104 3.11 7.22 33.76
CA ILE A 104 4.08 7.67 34.78
C ILE A 104 3.50 8.83 35.59
N ARG A 105 2.89 9.83 34.93
CA ARG A 105 2.28 10.97 35.63
C ARG A 105 1.20 10.51 36.60
N GLN A 106 0.31 9.61 36.19
CA GLN A 106 -0.72 9.06 37.07
C GLN A 106 -0.09 8.32 38.26
N ALA A 107 0.95 7.52 38.04
CA ALA A 107 1.61 6.80 39.13
C ALA A 107 2.26 7.72 40.18
N ASP A 108 2.74 8.90 39.77
CA ASP A 108 3.31 9.89 40.68
C ASP A 108 2.25 10.68 41.47
N GLU A 109 1.02 10.82 40.94
CA GLU A 109 -0.10 11.44 41.67
C GLU A 109 -0.63 10.60 42.85
N TYR A 110 -0.35 9.28 42.87
CA TYR A 110 -0.78 8.36 43.94
C TYR A 110 0.30 8.05 44.99
N LYS A 111 1.47 8.70 44.93
CA LYS A 111 2.54 8.60 45.94
C LYS A 111 2.45 9.72 46.95
#